data_AF-A0A4Y2EJ58-F1
#
_entry.id   AF-A0A4Y2EJ58-F1
#
_cell.length_a   1.000
_cell.length_b   1.000
_cell.length_c   1.000
_cell.angle_alpha   90.00
_cell.angle_beta   90.00
_cell.angle_gamma   90.00
#
_symmetry.space_group_name_H-M   'P 1'
#
loop_
_entity.id
_entity.type
_entity.pdbx_description
1 polymer ?
#
loop_
_entity_poly.entity_id
_entity_poly.type
_entity_poly.pdbx_seq_one_letter_code
_entity_poly.pdbx_strand_id
1 'polypeptide(L)'
;MQEEDEALEDFITALHNLAQNCKFPPSFGDEAIRDRIVCGMHVKRVSEELQLQADLKLEKAINITRQAEIIKKQQPFITNHENKMPNWADKITAKQIPKFISVKSKQIGYSKREYPGK
;
A
#
# COMPACT_ATOMS: atom_id res chain seq x y z
N MET A 1 -22.60 7.10 -4.67
CA MET A 1 -21.19 7.40 -5.05
C MET A 1 -20.84 6.20 -5.90
N GLN A 2 -19.83 5.38 -5.61
CA GLN A 2 -20.07 3.94 -5.68
C GLN A 2 -21.15 3.57 -4.63
N GLU A 3 -21.93 2.51 -4.83
CA GLU A 3 -22.88 1.99 -3.82
C GLU A 3 -22.28 0.82 -3.01
N GLU A 4 -22.81 0.52 -1.81
CA GLU A 4 -22.12 -0.31 -0.78
C GLU A 4 -21.71 -1.71 -1.27
N ASP A 5 -22.40 -2.26 -2.27
CA ASP A 5 -22.11 -3.57 -2.88
C ASP A 5 -22.00 -3.50 -4.41
N GLU A 6 -21.86 -2.30 -4.98
CA GLU A 6 -21.72 -2.13 -6.42
C GLU A 6 -20.35 -2.62 -6.88
N ALA A 7 -20.32 -3.51 -7.88
CA ALA A 7 -19.07 -3.94 -8.49
C ALA A 7 -18.39 -2.76 -9.21
N LEU A 8 -17.06 -2.76 -9.25
CA LEU A 8 -16.32 -1.66 -9.87
C LEU A 8 -16.73 -1.43 -11.34
N GLU A 9 -16.89 -2.50 -12.11
CA GLU A 9 -17.26 -2.40 -13.53
C GLU A 9 -18.66 -1.81 -13.72
N ASP A 10 -19.60 -2.12 -12.82
CA ASP A 10 -20.96 -1.56 -12.86
C ASP A 10 -20.91 -0.06 -12.57
N PHE A 11 -20.14 0.35 -11.57
CA PHE A 11 -19.91 1.75 -11.25
C PHE A 11 -19.31 2.51 -12.44
N ILE A 12 -18.22 2.01 -13.05
CA ILE A 12 -17.58 2.63 -14.22
C ILE A 12 -18.56 2.73 -15.40
N THR A 13 -19.35 1.67 -15.63
CA THR A 13 -20.36 1.64 -16.69
C THR A 13 -21.45 2.68 -16.44
N ALA A 14 -21.93 2.81 -15.21
CA ALA A 14 -22.91 3.83 -14.83
C ALA A 14 -22.37 5.25 -15.05
N LEU A 15 -21.09 5.49 -14.75
CA LEU A 15 -20.45 6.78 -15.02
C LEU A 15 -20.37 7.10 -16.51
N HIS A 16 -20.00 6.13 -17.35
CA HIS A 16 -20.00 6.30 -18.80
C HIS A 16 -21.39 6.60 -19.35
N ASN A 17 -22.41 5.86 -18.90
CA ASN A 17 -23.81 6.09 -19.30
C ASN A 17 -24.29 7.48 -18.87
N LEU A 18 -23.92 7.93 -17.66
CA LEU A 18 -24.28 9.26 -17.18
C LEU A 18 -23.60 10.34 -18.03
N ALA A 19 -22.29 10.21 -18.29
CA ALA A 19 -21.53 11.18 -19.07
C ALA A 19 -21.99 11.27 -20.53
N GLN A 20 -22.41 10.16 -21.14
CA GLN A 20 -22.99 10.15 -22.50
C GLN A 20 -24.26 10.98 -22.60
N ASN A 21 -25.05 11.03 -21.53
CA ASN A 21 -26.29 11.82 -21.48
C ASN A 21 -26.03 13.29 -21.09
N CYS A 22 -24.81 13.62 -20.68
CA CYS A 22 -24.40 14.98 -20.39
C CYS A 22 -23.94 15.68 -21.68
N LYS A 23 -24.35 16.94 -21.87
CA LYS A 23 -23.91 17.79 -22.99
C LYS A 23 -22.53 18.41 -22.70
N PHE A 24 -21.54 17.57 -22.40
CA PHE A 24 -20.19 18.03 -22.10
C PHE A 24 -19.45 18.49 -23.37
N PRO A 25 -18.48 19.40 -23.24
CA PRO A 25 -17.49 19.63 -24.28
C PRO A 25 -16.77 18.32 -24.65
N PRO A 26 -16.30 18.15 -25.92
CA PRO A 26 -15.76 16.89 -26.43
C PRO A 26 -14.63 16.25 -25.60
N SER A 27 -13.90 17.04 -24.81
CA SER A 27 -12.78 16.57 -23.98
C SER A 27 -13.11 16.45 -22.48
N PHE A 28 -14.28 16.91 -22.04
CA PHE A 28 -14.60 17.01 -20.62
C PHE A 28 -15.25 15.74 -20.04
N GLY A 29 -15.84 14.89 -20.89
CA GLY A 29 -16.48 13.65 -20.45
C GLY A 29 -15.51 12.73 -19.69
N ASP A 30 -14.29 12.56 -20.22
CA ASP A 30 -13.28 11.73 -19.59
C ASP A 30 -12.76 12.32 -18.27
N GLU A 31 -12.62 13.65 -18.20
CA GLU A 31 -12.26 14.36 -16.98
C GLU A 31 -13.33 14.19 -15.90
N ALA A 32 -14.61 14.36 -16.26
CA ALA A 32 -15.73 14.19 -15.34
C ALA A 32 -15.82 12.76 -14.79
N ILE A 33 -15.65 11.75 -15.64
CA ILE A 33 -15.64 10.34 -15.20
C ILE A 33 -14.43 10.08 -14.29
N ARG A 34 -13.23 10.53 -14.68
CA ARG A 34 -12.01 10.37 -13.89
C ARG A 34 -12.19 10.98 -12.51
N ASP A 35 -12.66 12.22 -12.43
CA ASP A 35 -12.82 12.92 -11.16
C ASP A 35 -13.86 12.21 -10.28
N ARG A 36 -14.90 11.62 -10.91
CA ARG A 36 -15.88 10.82 -10.20
C ARG A 36 -15.33 9.48 -9.71
N ILE A 37 -14.38 8.86 -10.41
CA ILE A 37 -13.63 7.70 -9.90
C ILE A 37 -12.76 8.14 -8.72
N VAL A 38 -11.99 9.21 -8.85
CA VAL A 38 -11.08 9.69 -7.78
C VAL A 38 -11.85 9.95 -6.47
N CYS A 39 -12.97 10.67 -6.54
CA CYS A 39 -13.72 11.09 -5.34
C CYS A 39 -14.87 10.15 -4.97
N GLY A 40 -15.34 9.31 -5.88
CA GLY A 40 -16.54 8.48 -5.70
C GLY A 40 -16.28 7.04 -5.31
N MET A 41 -15.02 6.59 -5.31
CA MET A 41 -14.66 5.23 -4.92
C MET A 41 -14.76 4.99 -3.41
N HIS A 42 -15.23 3.81 -3.01
CA HIS A 42 -15.29 3.42 -1.59
C HIS A 42 -13.93 3.10 -0.98
N VAL A 43 -12.98 2.63 -1.79
CA VAL A 43 -11.66 2.24 -1.29
C VAL A 43 -10.78 3.47 -1.12
N LYS A 44 -10.76 4.01 0.11
CA LYS A 44 -10.01 5.24 0.45
C LYS A 44 -8.55 5.22 -0.02
N ARG A 45 -7.86 4.10 0.16
CA ARG A 45 -6.44 3.95 -0.25
C ARG A 45 -6.25 4.15 -1.76
N VAL A 46 -7.20 3.68 -2.57
CA VAL A 46 -7.16 3.85 -4.03
C VAL A 46 -7.42 5.30 -4.39
N SER A 47 -8.37 5.96 -3.72
CA SER A 47 -8.63 7.39 -3.91
C SER A 47 -7.39 8.23 -3.61
N GLU A 48 -6.71 7.97 -2.48
CA GLU A 48 -5.46 8.63 -2.10
C GLU A 48 -4.34 8.38 -3.12
N GLU A 49 -4.17 7.14 -3.58
CA GLU A 49 -3.18 6.79 -4.62
C GLU A 49 -3.43 7.52 -5.94
N LEU A 50 -4.68 7.59 -6.38
CA LEU A 50 -5.08 8.29 -7.59
C LEU A 50 -4.81 9.80 -7.49
N GLN A 51 -5.07 10.42 -6.34
CA GLN A 51 -4.84 11.86 -6.11
C GLN A 51 -3.36 12.25 -6.17
N LEU A 52 -2.44 11.31 -5.90
CA LEU A 52 -0.99 11.56 -5.98
C LEU A 52 -0.46 11.55 -7.43
N GLN A 53 -1.27 11.16 -8.41
CA GLN A 53 -0.87 11.11 -9.81
C GLN A 53 -1.10 12.46 -10.49
N ALA A 54 -0.01 13.19 -10.78
CA ALA A 54 -0.09 14.52 -11.39
C ALA A 54 -0.79 14.54 -12.76
N ASP A 55 -0.47 13.58 -13.63
CA ASP A 55 -1.04 13.46 -14.98
C ASP A 55 -2.01 12.27 -15.08
N LEU A 56 -3.01 12.22 -14.17
CA LEU A 56 -3.99 11.15 -14.16
C LEU A 56 -4.94 11.25 -15.36
N LYS A 57 -4.92 10.24 -16.22
CA LYS A 57 -5.88 10.03 -17.30
C LYS A 57 -6.95 9.00 -16.89
N LEU A 58 -8.12 9.07 -17.51
CA LEU A 58 -9.23 8.16 -17.23
C LEU A 58 -8.82 6.68 -17.32
N GLU A 59 -8.16 6.28 -18.40
CA GLU A 59 -7.69 4.90 -18.60
C GLU A 59 -6.78 4.42 -17.45
N LYS A 60 -5.86 5.29 -17.00
CA LYS A 60 -4.96 4.98 -15.89
C LYS A 60 -5.72 4.85 -14.58
N ALA A 61 -6.71 5.71 -14.32
CA ALA A 61 -7.57 5.62 -13.14
C ALA A 61 -8.36 4.31 -13.11
N ILE A 62 -8.94 3.90 -14.25
CA ILE A 62 -9.64 2.62 -14.41
C ILE A 62 -8.70 1.45 -14.13
N ASN A 63 -7.50 1.46 -14.71
CA ASN A 63 -6.52 0.38 -14.53
C ASN A 63 -6.05 0.22 -13.09
N ILE A 64 -5.73 1.32 -12.40
CA ILE A 64 -5.34 1.30 -10.98
C ILE A 64 -6.49 0.73 -10.14
N THR A 65 -7.71 1.22 -10.37
CA THR A 65 -8.87 0.79 -9.59
C THR A 65 -9.20 -0.70 -9.81
N ARG A 66 -9.10 -1.19 -11.05
CA ARG A 66 -9.25 -2.63 -11.39
C ARG A 66 -8.21 -3.49 -10.68
N GLN A 67 -6.94 -3.07 -10.71
CA GLN A 67 -5.87 -3.79 -10.01
C GLN A 67 -6.13 -3.86 -8.52
N ALA A 68 -6.57 -2.76 -7.91
CA ALA A 68 -6.92 -2.75 -6.49
C ALA A 68 -8.08 -3.68 -6.15
N GLU A 69 -9.10 -3.77 -7.02
CA GLU A 69 -10.21 -4.71 -6.83
C GLU A 69 -9.74 -6.18 -6.92
N ILE A 70 -8.87 -6.50 -7.88
CA ILE A 70 -8.26 -7.83 -8.02
C ILE A 70 -7.43 -8.18 -6.78
N ILE A 71 -6.59 -7.26 -6.30
CA ILE A 71 -5.77 -7.45 -5.10
C ILE A 71 -6.66 -7.69 -3.88
N LYS A 72 -7.75 -6.93 -3.72
CA LYS A 72 -8.73 -7.13 -2.64
C LYS A 72 -9.36 -8.52 -2.70
N LYS A 73 -9.68 -9.02 -3.90
CA LYS A 73 -10.23 -10.38 -4.10
C LYS A 73 -9.20 -11.49 -3.84
N GLN A 74 -7.93 -11.24 -4.12
CA GLN A 74 -6.84 -12.22 -4.01
C GLN A 74 -6.11 -12.24 -2.66
N GLN A 75 -6.30 -11.24 -1.78
CA GLN A 75 -5.71 -11.21 -0.44
C GLN A 75 -6.72 -11.59 0.65
N PRO A 76 -6.93 -12.88 0.95
CA PRO A 76 -7.70 -13.27 2.13
C PRO A 76 -6.93 -13.16 3.46
N PHE A 77 -5.65 -12.74 3.51
CA PHE A 77 -4.86 -12.85 4.76
C PHE A 77 -3.80 -11.77 5.07
N ILE A 78 -3.49 -10.81 4.19
CA ILE A 78 -2.39 -9.85 4.43
C ILE A 78 -2.93 -8.46 4.78
N THR A 79 -3.78 -8.37 5.80
CA THR A 79 -4.14 -7.07 6.40
C THR A 79 -4.14 -7.11 7.93
N ASN A 80 -3.18 -7.81 8.53
CA ASN A 80 -2.73 -7.43 9.87
C ASN A 80 -1.77 -6.25 9.74
N HIS A 81 -2.30 -5.03 9.65
CA HIS A 81 -1.59 -3.87 10.19
C HIS A 81 -1.75 -3.91 11.73
N GLU A 82 -1.11 -4.90 12.34
CA GLU A 82 -0.48 -4.73 13.63
C GLU A 82 0.97 -5.09 13.39
N ASN A 83 1.86 -4.11 13.54
CA ASN A 83 3.28 -4.36 13.74
C ASN A 83 3.44 -5.18 15.02
N LYS A 84 3.23 -6.50 14.94
CA LYS A 84 3.85 -7.45 15.85
C LYS A 84 4.85 -8.24 15.02
N MET A 85 6.03 -7.65 14.86
CA MET A 85 7.21 -8.48 14.64
C MET A 85 7.18 -9.56 15.74
N PRO A 86 7.23 -10.86 15.41
CA PRO A 86 7.38 -11.87 16.43
C PRO A 86 8.70 -11.57 17.15
N ASN A 87 8.61 -11.16 18.41
CA ASN A 87 9.75 -11.01 19.28
C ASN A 87 10.42 -12.39 19.40
N TRP A 88 11.53 -12.57 18.71
CA TRP A 88 12.32 -13.81 18.72
C TRP A 88 12.80 -14.19 20.14
N ALA A 89 12.79 -13.26 21.09
CA ALA A 89 13.19 -13.51 22.48
C ALA A 89 12.15 -14.32 23.29
N ASP A 90 10.88 -14.39 22.89
CA ASP A 90 9.84 -15.06 23.68
C ASP A 90 9.82 -16.59 23.50
N LYS A 91 10.56 -17.14 22.53
CA LYS A 91 10.69 -18.59 22.30
C LYS A 91 11.89 -19.24 22.98
N ILE A 92 12.69 -18.48 23.74
CA ILE A 92 13.78 -19.04 24.55
C ILE A 92 13.24 -19.49 25.91
N THR A 93 12.17 -20.30 25.91
CA THR A 93 11.79 -21.08 27.09
C THR A 93 12.70 -22.30 27.19
N ALA A 94 13.84 -22.09 27.83
CA ALA A 94 14.64 -23.04 28.60
C ALA A 94 14.39 -24.54 28.36
N LYS A 95 14.57 -25.06 27.15
CA LYS A 95 14.81 -26.49 26.92
C LYS A 95 15.83 -26.65 25.77
N GLN A 96 16.98 -27.23 26.13
CA GLN A 96 18.07 -27.68 25.26
C GLN A 96 19.00 -26.60 24.66
N ILE A 97 19.90 -26.02 25.47
CA ILE A 97 21.18 -25.52 24.94
C ILE A 97 22.26 -26.55 25.32
N PRO A 98 22.81 -27.32 24.35
CA PRO A 98 23.93 -28.21 24.63
C PRO A 98 25.17 -27.40 25.06
N LYS A 99 25.87 -27.87 26.09
CA LYS A 99 27.07 -27.24 26.65
C LYS A 99 28.16 -27.15 25.57
N PHE A 100 28.33 -25.98 24.96
CA PHE A 100 29.43 -25.74 24.02
C PHE A 100 30.70 -25.35 24.79
N ILE A 101 31.81 -25.92 24.32
CA ILE A 101 33.14 -25.93 24.93
C ILE A 101 33.75 -24.53 24.91
N SER A 102 34.31 -24.10 26.05
CA SER A 102 34.98 -22.80 26.20
C SER A 102 36.29 -22.74 25.40
N VAL A 103 36.37 -21.89 24.38
CA VAL A 103 37.63 -21.51 23.74
C VAL A 103 38.01 -20.09 24.19
N LYS A 104 39.17 -19.96 24.84
CA LYS A 104 39.69 -18.68 25.36
C LYS A 104 40.00 -17.71 24.21
N SER A 105 39.27 -16.60 24.14
CA SER A 105 39.57 -15.49 23.22
C SER A 105 40.70 -14.62 23.79
N LYS A 106 41.78 -14.49 23.02
CA LYS A 106 42.94 -13.63 23.31
C LYS A 106 42.58 -12.18 22.98
N GLN A 107 42.72 -11.28 23.95
CA GLN A 107 42.41 -9.86 23.78
C GLN A 107 43.41 -9.19 22.83
N ILE A 108 42.91 -8.50 21.80
CA ILE A 108 43.69 -7.56 20.98
C ILE A 108 43.18 -6.16 21.34
N GLY A 109 44.01 -5.40 22.05
CA GLY A 109 43.71 -4.04 22.50
C GLY A 109 43.87 -3.02 21.38
N TYR A 110 42.90 -2.09 21.28
CA TYR A 110 43.02 -0.92 20.43
C TYR A 110 43.45 0.30 21.26
N SER A 111 44.57 0.91 20.85
CA SER A 111 45.15 2.11 21.45
C SER A 111 44.31 3.36 21.11
N LYS A 112 44.00 4.16 22.14
CA LYS A 112 43.30 5.45 22.05
C LYS A 112 44.29 6.49 21.49
N ARG A 113 44.00 7.06 20.31
CA ARG A 113 44.70 8.28 19.84
C ARG A 113 43.98 9.49 20.40
N GLU A 114 44.63 10.22 21.29
CA GLU A 114 44.19 11.52 21.78
C GLU A 114 44.55 12.60 20.75
N TYR A 115 43.62 13.51 20.46
CA TYR A 115 43.88 14.70 19.65
C TYR A 115 44.24 15.87 20.57
N PRO A 116 45.35 16.59 20.32
CA PRO A 116 45.77 17.69 21.17
C PRO A 116 44.91 18.93 20.91
N GLY A 117 44.35 19.50 21.98
CA GLY A 117 43.74 20.82 21.95
C GLY A 117 44.77 21.90 22.26
N LYS A 118 44.99 22.80 21.30
CA LYS A 118 45.03 24.27 21.43
C LYS A 118 45.30 24.90 20.08
#